data_AF-A0A1V4TMF8-F1
#
_entry.id   AF-A0A1V4TMF8-F1
#
_cell.length_a   1.000
_cell.length_b   1.000
_cell.length_c   1.000
_cell.angle_alpha   90.00
_cell.angle_beta   90.00
_cell.angle_gamma   90.00
#
_symmetry.space_group_name_H-M   'P 1'
#
loop_
_entity.id
_entity.type
_entity.pdbx_description
1 polymer ?
#
loop_
_entity_poly.entity_id
_entity_poly.type
_entity_poly.pdbx_seq_one_letter_code
_entity_poly.pdbx_strand_id
1 'polypeptide(L)'
;MQDLRECLRTGRVWYEQEVTSGFVEMVAADQRLQTGVREGNRIIVHKVPFDPRSYLEEESPVLRRYHYCHCPLARSAIRVGGPQVSSTLCLCSAGFTKLVWDTLFDADVEVEVLGTVLDGHERCAFAIRIPEEMMK
;
A
#
# COMPACT_ATOMS: atom_id res chain seq x y z
N MET A 1 12.13 -0.22 9.14
CA MET A 1 13.27 -1.06 8.67
C MET A 1 13.85 -1.99 9.73
N GLN A 2 14.13 -1.54 10.96
CA GLN A 2 14.69 -2.42 12.01
C GLN A 2 13.75 -3.59 12.35
N ASP A 3 12.46 -3.30 12.60
CA ASP A 3 11.46 -4.33 12.90
C ASP A 3 11.30 -5.36 11.77
N LEU A 4 11.20 -4.91 10.51
CA LEU A 4 11.09 -5.81 9.36
C LEU A 4 12.29 -6.77 9.23
N ARG A 5 13.51 -6.28 9.48
CA ARG A 5 14.73 -7.13 9.47
C ARG A 5 14.73 -8.14 10.62
N GLU A 6 14.20 -7.75 11.77
CA GLU A 6 14.06 -8.65 12.92
C GLU A 6 13.02 -9.74 12.66
N CYS A 7 11.90 -9.41 12.02
CA CYS A 7 10.91 -10.38 11.55
C CYS A 7 11.56 -11.42 10.61
N LEU A 8 12.34 -10.96 9.63
CA LEU A 8 13.09 -11.86 8.72
C LEU A 8 14.04 -12.79 9.50
N ARG A 9 14.78 -12.26 10.48
CA ARG A 9 15.76 -13.02 11.27
C ARG A 9 15.11 -14.07 12.18
N THR A 10 13.94 -13.76 12.72
CA THR A 10 13.26 -14.58 13.72
C THR A 10 12.18 -15.49 13.15
N GLY A 11 11.80 -15.29 11.88
CA GLY A 11 10.64 -15.97 11.27
C GLY A 11 9.29 -15.45 11.80
N ARG A 12 9.27 -14.34 12.54
CA ARG A 12 8.04 -13.70 13.01
C ARG A 12 7.34 -13.00 11.84
N VAL A 13 6.01 -13.11 11.77
CA VAL A 13 5.21 -12.34 10.81
C VAL A 13 5.22 -10.86 11.15
N TRP A 14 5.26 -10.02 10.12
CA TRP A 14 5.12 -8.57 10.27
C TRP A 14 3.65 -8.21 10.06
N TYR A 15 2.95 -7.97 11.16
CA TYR A 15 1.48 -7.96 11.20
C TYR A 15 0.90 -9.27 10.65
N GLU A 16 0.45 -9.27 9.40
CA GLU A 16 -0.13 -10.43 8.70
C GLU A 16 0.78 -10.96 7.60
N GLN A 17 1.88 -10.25 7.29
CA GLN A 17 2.77 -10.59 6.18
C GLN A 17 3.91 -11.50 6.63
N GLU A 18 4.13 -12.57 5.87
CA GLU A 18 5.40 -13.28 5.94
C GLU A 18 6.53 -12.40 5.38
N VAL A 19 7.65 -12.32 6.11
CA VAL A 19 8.79 -11.50 5.71
C VAL A 19 9.84 -12.35 5.02
N THR A 20 10.03 -12.10 3.72
CA THR A 20 11.11 -12.69 2.91
C THR A 20 12.23 -11.68 2.68
N SER A 21 13.41 -12.15 2.26
CA SER A 21 14.51 -11.26 1.85
C SER A 21 14.09 -10.31 0.74
N GLY A 22 13.41 -10.82 -0.29
CA GLY A 22 12.89 -10.01 -1.40
C GLY A 22 11.91 -8.93 -0.94
N PHE A 23 11.08 -9.22 0.07
CA PHE A 23 10.19 -8.20 0.65
C PHE A 23 10.97 -7.11 1.39
N VAL A 24 11.99 -7.48 2.17
CA VAL A 24 12.87 -6.51 2.84
C VAL A 24 13.59 -5.62 1.83
N GLU A 25 14.11 -6.20 0.75
CA GLU A 25 14.79 -5.47 -0.34
C GLU A 25 13.83 -4.51 -1.05
N MET A 26 12.62 -4.97 -1.36
CA MET A 26 11.56 -4.14 -1.96
C MET A 26 11.27 -2.90 -1.11
N VAL A 27 11.05 -3.08 0.19
CA VAL A 27 10.75 -1.96 1.11
C VAL A 27 11.98 -1.06 1.30
N ALA A 28 13.19 -1.62 1.32
CA ALA A 28 14.42 -0.85 1.44
C ALA A 28 14.66 0.04 0.21
N ALA A 29 14.29 -0.43 -0.98
CA ALA A 29 14.52 0.27 -2.25
C ALA A 29 13.56 1.44 -2.50
N ASP A 30 12.36 1.46 -1.89
CA ASP A 30 11.38 2.52 -2.10
C ASP A 30 10.74 2.97 -0.77
N GLN A 31 11.16 4.14 -0.26
CA GLN A 31 10.64 4.73 0.98
C GLN A 31 9.15 5.06 0.94
N ARG A 32 8.53 5.10 -0.26
CA ARG A 32 7.08 5.29 -0.39
C ARG A 32 6.30 4.09 0.15
N LEU A 33 6.88 2.89 0.23
CA LEU A 33 6.19 1.64 0.60
C LEU A 33 5.83 1.50 2.08
N GLN A 34 6.13 2.47 2.93
CA GLN A 34 5.88 2.39 4.39
C GLN A 34 5.50 3.73 4.97
N THR A 35 6.41 4.69 4.86
CA THR A 35 6.27 5.99 5.50
C THR A 35 5.69 6.98 4.52
N GLY A 36 6.11 6.95 3.26
CA GLY A 36 5.75 7.94 2.25
C GLY A 36 6.89 8.93 2.02
N VAL A 37 6.88 9.58 0.86
CA VAL A 37 7.87 10.58 0.47
C VAL A 37 7.18 11.90 0.15
N ARG A 38 7.71 13.02 0.68
CA ARG A 38 7.21 14.35 0.35
C ARG A 38 7.61 14.72 -1.07
N GLU A 39 6.61 15.04 -1.89
CA GLU A 39 6.74 15.60 -3.23
C GLU A 39 5.96 16.92 -3.28
N GLY A 40 6.67 18.04 -3.11
CA GLY A 40 6.06 19.37 -3.04
C GLY A 40 5.13 19.52 -1.82
N ASN A 41 3.84 19.70 -2.09
CA ASN A 41 2.77 19.82 -1.09
C ASN A 41 2.03 18.50 -0.82
N ARG A 42 2.56 17.38 -1.30
CA ARG A 42 1.95 16.05 -1.16
C ARG A 42 2.92 15.08 -0.52
N ILE A 43 2.38 14.05 0.13
CA ILE A 43 3.12 12.87 0.57
C ILE A 43 2.63 11.70 -0.25
N ILE A 44 3.53 11.06 -0.99
CA ILE A 44 3.22 9.92 -1.85
C ILE A 44 3.48 8.64 -1.08
N VAL A 45 2.45 7.82 -0.94
CA VAL A 45 2.50 6.53 -0.26
C VAL A 45 2.13 5.41 -1.22
N HIS A 46 2.97 4.38 -1.28
CA HIS A 46 2.67 3.12 -1.93
C HIS A 46 2.33 2.09 -0.85
N LYS A 47 1.38 1.20 -1.13
CA LYS A 47 1.13 0.06 -0.24
C LYS A 47 2.15 -1.04 -0.50
N VAL A 48 2.45 -1.82 0.53
CA VAL A 48 3.05 -3.14 0.32
C VAL A 48 1.99 -4.12 -0.18
N PRO A 49 2.38 -5.20 -0.87
CA PRO A 49 1.47 -6.29 -1.17
C PRO A 49 0.86 -6.89 0.11
N PHE A 50 -0.38 -7.39 0.02
CA PHE A 50 -1.01 -8.14 1.12
C PHE A 50 -0.25 -9.44 1.43
N ASP A 51 0.18 -10.14 0.38
CA ASP A 51 1.01 -11.34 0.45
C ASP A 51 2.29 -11.12 -0.37
N PRO A 52 3.35 -10.55 0.24
CA PRO A 52 4.58 -10.22 -0.46
C PRO A 52 5.30 -11.41 -1.09
N ARG A 53 5.24 -12.59 -0.46
CA ARG A 53 5.86 -13.82 -0.99
C ARG A 53 5.20 -14.18 -2.31
N SER A 54 3.89 -14.42 -2.30
CA SER A 54 3.17 -14.83 -3.52
C SER A 54 3.18 -13.73 -4.57
N TYR A 55 3.13 -12.45 -4.18
CA TYR A 55 3.25 -11.33 -5.12
C TYR A 55 4.59 -11.33 -5.88
N LEU A 56 5.68 -11.66 -5.20
CA LEU A 56 7.03 -11.66 -5.78
C LEU A 56 7.29 -12.88 -6.67
N GLU A 57 6.68 -14.02 -6.36
CA GLU A 57 6.85 -15.29 -7.07
C GLU A 57 5.87 -15.45 -8.25
N GLU A 58 4.84 -14.61 -8.36
CA GLU A 58 3.76 -14.72 -9.34
C GLU A 58 4.07 -14.06 -10.68
N GLU A 59 3.90 -14.81 -11.78
CA GLU A 59 4.10 -14.34 -13.15
C GLU A 59 2.82 -13.75 -13.76
N SER A 60 1.64 -14.26 -13.39
CA SER A 60 0.36 -13.80 -13.91
C SER A 60 0.06 -12.38 -13.41
N PRO A 61 -0.08 -11.37 -14.28
CA PRO A 61 -0.38 -10.00 -13.85
C PRO A 61 -1.69 -9.89 -13.06
N VAL A 62 -2.66 -10.77 -13.33
CA VAL A 62 -3.95 -10.81 -12.63
C VAL A 62 -3.78 -11.34 -11.22
N LEU A 63 -3.07 -12.48 -11.06
CA LEU A 63 -2.84 -13.06 -9.74
C LEU A 63 -1.87 -12.22 -8.91
N ARG A 64 -0.90 -11.57 -9.55
CA ARG A 64 -0.03 -10.62 -8.86
C ARG A 64 -0.83 -9.48 -8.22
N ARG A 65 -1.81 -8.92 -8.93
CA ARG A 65 -2.76 -7.94 -8.36
C ARG A 65 -3.65 -8.52 -7.26
N TYR A 66 -4.04 -9.79 -7.39
CA TYR A 66 -4.79 -10.50 -6.34
C TYR A 66 -3.97 -10.61 -5.04
N HIS A 67 -2.70 -11.00 -5.12
CA HIS A 67 -1.78 -11.08 -3.97
C HIS A 67 -1.42 -9.71 -3.40
N TYR A 68 -1.54 -8.65 -4.20
CA TYR A 68 -1.34 -7.28 -3.74
C TYR A 68 -2.53 -6.75 -2.91
N CYS A 69 -3.76 -7.03 -3.33
CA CYS A 69 -4.95 -6.40 -2.75
C CYS A 69 -5.23 -6.86 -1.31
N HIS A 70 -5.22 -5.89 -0.38
CA HIS A 70 -5.53 -6.11 1.04
C HIS A 70 -7.02 -6.31 1.33
N CYS A 71 -7.91 -5.88 0.42
CA CYS A 71 -9.36 -5.98 0.67
C CYS A 71 -9.85 -7.39 0.34
N PRO A 72 -10.28 -8.20 1.34
CA PRO A 72 -10.77 -9.55 1.07
C PRO A 72 -12.06 -9.53 0.22
N LEU A 73 -12.88 -8.47 0.35
CA LEU A 73 -14.10 -8.28 -0.43
C LEU A 73 -13.80 -8.02 -1.91
N ALA A 74 -12.75 -7.26 -2.22
CA ALA A 74 -12.48 -6.80 -3.57
C ALA A 74 -11.49 -7.70 -4.32
N ARG A 75 -10.53 -8.33 -3.64
CA ARG A 75 -9.48 -9.11 -4.30
C ARG A 75 -10.03 -10.32 -5.03
N SER A 76 -11.09 -10.96 -4.54
CA SER A 76 -11.73 -12.08 -5.23
C SER A 76 -12.20 -11.68 -6.62
N ALA A 77 -12.80 -10.49 -6.76
CA ALA A 77 -13.28 -9.96 -8.04
C ALA A 77 -12.15 -9.80 -9.08
N ILE A 78 -10.92 -9.51 -8.66
CA ILE A 78 -9.74 -9.46 -9.53
C ILE A 78 -9.51 -10.82 -10.21
N ARG A 79 -9.68 -11.92 -9.47
CA ARG A 79 -9.39 -13.29 -9.95
C ARG A 79 -10.49 -13.83 -10.86
N VAL A 80 -11.76 -13.58 -10.53
CA VAL A 80 -12.89 -14.23 -11.24
C VAL A 80 -13.28 -13.51 -12.53
N GLY A 81 -12.73 -12.31 -12.80
CA GLY A 81 -13.21 -11.47 -13.91
C GLY A 81 -14.71 -11.14 -13.78
N GLY A 82 -15.23 -11.16 -12.55
CA GLY A 82 -16.65 -10.96 -12.22
C GLY A 82 -17.08 -9.49 -12.35
N PRO A 83 -18.25 -9.10 -11.78
CA PRO A 83 -18.69 -7.72 -11.84
C PRO A 83 -17.59 -6.79 -11.31
N GLN A 84 -17.26 -5.75 -12.08
CA GLN A 84 -16.18 -4.85 -11.71
C GLN A 84 -16.51 -4.16 -10.39
N VAL A 85 -15.72 -4.44 -9.36
CA VAL A 85 -15.73 -3.66 -8.12
C VAL A 85 -15.14 -2.31 -8.45
N SER A 86 -15.95 -1.25 -8.30
CA SER A 86 -15.51 0.12 -8.53
C SER A 86 -14.29 0.45 -7.67
N SER A 87 -13.29 1.09 -8.27
CA SER A 87 -12.12 1.60 -7.55
C SER A 87 -12.43 2.66 -6.52
N THR A 88 -13.63 3.25 -6.53
CA THR A 88 -14.13 4.09 -5.44
C THR A 88 -14.07 3.37 -4.09
N LEU A 89 -14.19 2.04 -4.06
CA LEU A 89 -14.00 1.25 -2.83
C LEU A 89 -12.60 1.46 -2.21
N CYS A 90 -11.57 1.75 -3.02
CA CYS A 90 -10.22 2.02 -2.54
C CYS A 90 -10.09 3.31 -1.73
N LEU A 91 -11.10 4.17 -1.69
CA LEU A 91 -11.17 5.28 -0.71
C LEU A 91 -11.11 4.76 0.74
N CYS A 92 -11.57 3.52 1.00
CA CYS A 92 -11.38 2.87 2.31
C CYS A 92 -9.90 2.70 2.65
N SER A 93 -9.09 2.20 1.71
CA SER A 93 -7.64 2.09 1.90
C SER A 93 -6.96 3.45 1.93
N ALA A 94 -7.48 4.44 1.20
CA ALA A 94 -6.99 5.81 1.25
C ALA A 94 -7.17 6.40 2.66
N GLY A 95 -8.36 6.24 3.24
CA GLY A 95 -8.68 6.60 4.64
C GLY A 95 -7.74 5.95 5.65
N PHE A 96 -7.51 4.64 5.54
CA PHE A 96 -6.53 3.95 6.40
C PHE A 96 -5.12 4.54 6.26
N THR A 97 -4.72 4.90 5.03
CA THR A 97 -3.37 5.40 4.73
C THR A 97 -3.17 6.82 5.25
N LYS A 98 -4.20 7.68 5.23
CA LYS A 98 -4.11 9.05 5.76
C LYS A 98 -4.17 9.15 7.28
N LEU A 99 -4.67 8.13 7.99
CA LEU A 99 -4.87 8.19 9.45
C LEU A 99 -3.64 8.63 10.25
N VAL A 100 -2.45 8.12 9.90
CA VAL A 100 -1.20 8.52 10.57
C VAL A 100 -0.89 10.00 10.34
N TRP A 101 -1.22 10.51 9.15
CA TRP A 101 -0.99 11.90 8.78
C TRP A 101 -2.02 12.82 9.38
N ASP A 102 -3.27 12.39 9.52
CA ASP A 102 -4.28 13.12 10.29
C ASP A 102 -3.79 13.38 11.70
N THR A 103 -3.21 12.34 12.32
CA THR A 103 -2.67 12.41 13.68
C THR A 103 -1.43 13.31 13.75
N LEU A 104 -0.51 13.20 12.78
CA LEU A 104 0.74 13.96 12.79
C LEU A 104 0.53 15.45 12.51
N PHE A 105 -0.46 15.80 11.68
CA PHE A 105 -0.79 17.19 11.36
C PHE A 105 -1.87 17.79 12.25
N ASP A 106 -2.52 16.98 13.10
CA ASP A 106 -3.68 17.38 13.90
C ASP A 106 -4.79 18.01 13.05
N ALA A 107 -5.03 17.41 11.87
CA ALA A 107 -5.95 17.93 10.86
C ALA A 107 -6.54 16.79 10.02
N ASP A 108 -7.76 16.95 9.52
CA ASP A 108 -8.38 16.01 8.58
C ASP A 108 -7.79 16.22 7.17
N VAL A 109 -6.70 15.52 6.83
CA VAL A 109 -5.96 15.81 5.59
C VAL A 109 -6.61 15.19 4.36
N GLU A 110 -6.60 15.89 3.23
CA GLU A 110 -7.12 15.32 1.98
C GLU A 110 -6.23 14.16 1.49
N VAL A 111 -6.87 13.11 0.95
CA VAL A 111 -6.19 11.99 0.31
C VAL A 111 -6.77 11.69 -1.07
N GLU A 112 -5.89 11.54 -2.06
CA GLU A 112 -6.21 11.19 -3.43
C GLU A 112 -5.71 9.76 -3.74
N VAL A 113 -6.53 8.96 -4.42
CA VAL A 113 -6.12 7.66 -4.96
C VAL A 113 -5.47 7.88 -6.31
N LEU A 114 -4.14 7.73 -6.39
CA LEU A 114 -3.39 7.92 -7.64
C LEU A 114 -3.43 6.69 -8.55
N GLY A 115 -3.57 5.51 -7.95
CA GLY A 115 -3.63 4.25 -8.68
C GLY A 115 -4.03 3.10 -7.77
N THR A 116 -4.70 2.10 -8.33
CA THR A 116 -5.14 0.91 -7.61
C THR A 116 -5.12 -0.32 -8.49
N VAL A 117 -4.82 -1.46 -7.86
CA VAL A 117 -4.84 -2.78 -8.50
C VAL A 117 -6.24 -3.21 -8.97
N LEU A 118 -7.31 -2.58 -8.45
CA LEU A 118 -8.67 -2.79 -8.98
C LEU A 118 -8.82 -2.25 -10.41
N ASP A 119 -8.13 -1.16 -10.74
CA ASP A 119 -8.12 -0.56 -12.08
C ASP A 119 -6.99 -1.10 -12.96
N GLY A 120 -6.37 -2.22 -12.55
CA GLY A 120 -5.32 -2.87 -13.34
C GLY A 120 -3.90 -2.34 -13.10
N HIS A 121 -3.70 -1.34 -12.23
CA HIS A 121 -2.35 -0.89 -11.86
C HIS A 121 -1.55 -2.01 -11.18
N GLU A 122 -0.23 -1.93 -11.25
CA GLU A 122 0.65 -2.91 -10.60
C GLU A 122 0.68 -2.75 -9.07
N ARG A 123 0.36 -1.55 -8.58
CA ARG A 123 0.41 -1.18 -7.17
C ARG A 123 -0.67 -0.15 -6.83
N CYS A 124 -1.01 -0.06 -5.55
CA CYS A 124 -1.85 1.01 -5.02
C CYS A 124 -0.98 2.17 -4.53
N ALA A 125 -1.34 3.38 -4.95
CA ALA A 125 -0.66 4.63 -4.63
C ALA A 125 -1.64 5.70 -4.16
N PHE A 126 -1.24 6.47 -3.16
CA PHE A 126 -2.03 7.54 -2.56
C PHE A 126 -1.21 8.81 -2.45
N ALA A 127 -1.84 9.97 -2.66
CA ALA A 127 -1.27 11.27 -2.38
C ALA A 127 -2.02 11.92 -1.22
N ILE A 128 -1.29 12.31 -0.19
CA ILE A 128 -1.84 12.98 1.00
C ILE A 128 -1.44 14.44 0.93
N ARG A 129 -2.40 15.36 1.01
CA ARG A 129 -2.13 16.78 0.97
C ARG A 129 -1.56 17.26 2.32
N ILE A 130 -0.44 17.96 2.26
CA ILE A 130 0.14 18.62 3.44
C ILE A 130 -0.65 19.92 3.67
N PRO A 131 -1.15 20.20 4.89
CA PRO A 131 -1.79 21.48 5.21
C PRO A 131 -0.87 22.66 4.92
N GLU A 132 -1.41 23.74 4.36
CA GLU A 132 -0.62 24.89 3.88
C GLU A 132 0.18 25.55 5.03
N GLU A 133 -0.41 25.62 6.22
CA GLU A 133 0.19 26.11 7.45
C GLU A 133 1.41 25.30 7.91
N MET A 134 1.53 24.04 7.47
CA MET A 134 2.65 23.13 7.75
C MET A 134 3.68 23.11 6.61
N MET A 135 3.43 23.82 5.51
CA MET A 135 4.37 23.96 4.40
C MET A 135 5.37 25.09 4.68
N LYS A 136 6.38 24.78 5.49
CA LYS A 136 7.61 25.57 5.59
C LYS A 136 8.73 24.97 4.77
#